data_AF-K1SJ87-F1
#
_entry.id   AF-K1SJ87-F1
#
_cell.length_a   1.000
_cell.length_b   1.000
_cell.length_c   1.000
_cell.angle_alpha   90.00
_cell.angle_beta   90.00
_cell.angle_gamma   90.00
#
_symmetry.space_group_name_H-M   'P 1'
#
loop_
_entity.id
_entity.type
_entity.pdbx_description
1 polymer ?
#
loop_
_entity_poly.entity_id
_entity_poly.type
_entity_poly.pdbx_seq_one_letter_code
_entity_poly.pdbx_strand_id
1 'polypeptide(L)'
;HPSFGPAILGRILEANGYRVAIVPQPDWHGDFRDFKKLGRPRLFFGVSPGAMDSMVNRYTANRRMRSEDAFSPDSRHDMRPDYPSIVYTQILKKLFPDVPVALGGIEASLRRISHYDYWKDELRKCILCDSGADLILYGMGERSIVELANAFAEGKTLSQIHEMPQVVFYCKESEIPGGFKDDDIILTATKNVSTTRRDRAENV
;
A
#
# COMPACT_ATOMS: atom_id res chain seq x y z
N HIS A 1 -9.55 15.02 -4.49
CA HIS A 1 -10.15 15.50 -5.74
C HIS A 1 -10.74 14.32 -6.51
N PRO A 2 -11.87 14.46 -7.23
CA PRO A 2 -12.50 13.36 -7.98
C PRO A 2 -11.61 12.70 -9.05
N SER A 3 -10.59 13.41 -9.55
CA SER A 3 -9.63 12.86 -10.52
C SER A 3 -8.50 12.03 -9.92
N PHE A 4 -8.45 11.88 -8.59
CA PHE A 4 -7.39 11.09 -7.95
C PHE A 4 -7.72 9.60 -7.95
N GLY A 5 -6.68 8.77 -8.01
CA GLY A 5 -6.77 7.32 -8.11
C GLY A 5 -7.84 6.69 -7.20
N PRO A 6 -7.84 6.93 -5.87
CA PRO A 6 -8.84 6.32 -4.98
C PRO A 6 -10.30 6.65 -5.34
N ALA A 7 -10.58 7.85 -5.84
CA ALA A 7 -11.93 8.23 -6.26
C ALA A 7 -12.34 7.50 -7.56
N ILE A 8 -11.42 7.37 -8.52
CA ILE A 8 -11.63 6.63 -9.76
C ILE A 8 -11.86 5.14 -9.47
N LEU A 9 -10.99 4.53 -8.65
CA LEU A 9 -11.12 3.13 -8.25
C LEU A 9 -12.43 2.87 -7.50
N GLY A 10 -12.87 3.81 -6.66
CA GLY A 10 -14.18 3.76 -6.01
C GLY A 10 -15.32 3.68 -7.02
N ARG A 11 -15.32 4.54 -8.05
CA ARG A 11 -16.33 4.51 -9.13
C ARG A 11 -16.30 3.24 -9.94
N ILE A 12 -15.12 2.69 -10.22
CA ILE A 12 -14.96 1.44 -10.96
C ILE A 12 -15.54 0.27 -10.17
N LEU A 13 -15.26 0.19 -8.87
CA LEU A 13 -15.85 -0.82 -8.00
C LEU A 13 -17.38 -0.66 -7.90
N GLU A 14 -17.89 0.56 -7.76
CA GLU A 14 -19.34 0.83 -7.79
C GLU A 14 -19.98 0.36 -9.11
N ALA A 15 -19.34 0.64 -10.25
CA ALA A 15 -19.80 0.19 -11.56
C ALA A 15 -19.81 -1.34 -11.72
N ASN A 16 -19.02 -2.06 -10.90
CA ASN A 16 -19.01 -3.52 -10.83
C ASN A 16 -19.91 -4.07 -9.71
N GLY A 17 -20.83 -3.26 -9.17
CA GLY A 17 -21.85 -3.69 -8.20
C GLY A 17 -21.38 -3.73 -6.75
N TYR A 18 -20.19 -3.21 -6.44
CA TYR A 18 -19.70 -3.12 -5.06
C TYR A 18 -20.16 -1.86 -4.36
N ARG A 19 -20.38 -1.96 -3.05
CA ARG A 19 -20.57 -0.79 -2.19
C ARG A 19 -19.20 -0.38 -1.65
N VAL A 20 -18.79 0.85 -1.96
CA VAL A 20 -17.49 1.39 -1.57
C VAL A 20 -17.68 2.58 -0.65
N ALA A 21 -16.81 2.70 0.32
CA ALA A 21 -16.74 3.87 1.17
C ALA A 21 -15.31 4.40 1.17
N ILE A 22 -15.16 5.71 0.92
CA ILE A 22 -13.86 6.38 0.91
C ILE A 22 -13.77 7.21 2.18
N VAL A 23 -12.75 6.94 2.99
CA VAL A 23 -12.39 7.78 4.12
C VAL A 23 -11.15 8.58 3.72
N PRO A 24 -11.29 9.81 3.23
CA PRO A 24 -10.14 10.62 2.84
C PRO A 24 -9.44 11.11 4.11
N GLN A 25 -8.12 10.91 4.18
CA GLN A 25 -7.28 11.52 5.23
C GLN A 25 -7.80 11.27 6.66
N PRO A 26 -8.01 10.00 7.06
CA PRO A 26 -8.52 9.68 8.38
C PRO A 26 -7.55 10.14 9.48
N ASP A 27 -8.08 10.71 10.55
CA ASP A 27 -7.27 11.15 11.69
C ASP A 27 -6.62 9.96 12.43
N TRP A 28 -5.27 9.96 12.45
CA TRP A 28 -4.44 8.93 13.07
C TRP A 28 -3.89 9.31 14.45
N HIS A 29 -4.21 10.50 14.97
CA HIS A 29 -3.63 11.02 16.21
C HIS A 29 -4.26 10.47 17.50
N GLY A 30 -5.34 9.68 17.43
CA GLY A 30 -6.07 9.32 18.64
C GLY A 30 -7.03 8.14 18.54
N ASP A 31 -8.28 8.37 18.95
CA ASP A 31 -9.28 7.32 19.20
C ASP A 31 -9.76 6.53 17.98
N PHE A 32 -9.18 6.81 16.81
CA PHE A 32 -9.43 6.17 15.52
C PHE A 32 -10.92 6.15 15.12
N ARG A 33 -11.69 7.18 15.50
CA ARG A 33 -13.10 7.34 15.08
C ARG A 33 -13.26 7.24 13.57
N ASP A 34 -12.39 7.88 12.79
CA ASP A 34 -12.47 7.86 11.33
C ASP A 34 -12.30 6.46 10.72
N PHE A 35 -11.53 5.59 11.37
CA PHE A 35 -11.33 4.20 10.95
C PHE A 35 -12.50 3.29 11.33
N LYS A 36 -13.33 3.69 12.31
CA LYS A 36 -14.46 2.89 12.82
C LYS A 36 -15.82 3.33 12.30
N LYS A 37 -15.97 4.60 11.89
CA LYS A 37 -17.28 5.23 11.63
C LYS A 37 -18.13 4.54 10.55
N LEU A 38 -17.51 3.83 9.61
CA LEU A 38 -18.20 3.11 8.53
C LEU A 38 -18.29 1.59 8.79
N GLY A 39 -17.74 1.13 9.92
CA GLY A 39 -17.73 -0.28 10.31
C GLY A 39 -16.75 -1.13 9.50
N ARG A 40 -16.95 -2.44 9.62
CA ARG A 40 -16.11 -3.48 9.02
C ARG A 40 -16.53 -3.74 7.57
N PRO A 41 -15.63 -3.68 6.57
CA PRO A 41 -15.96 -4.04 5.20
C PRO A 41 -16.16 -5.56 5.08
N ARG A 42 -16.99 -5.96 4.13
CA ARG A 42 -17.22 -7.39 3.82
C ARG A 42 -16.02 -8.05 3.15
N LEU A 43 -15.30 -7.30 2.32
CA LEU A 43 -14.25 -7.85 1.44
C LEU A 43 -12.84 -7.53 1.98
N PHE A 44 -12.44 -6.27 1.94
CA PHE A 44 -11.10 -5.83 2.35
C PHE A 44 -11.09 -4.32 2.61
N PHE A 45 -10.02 -3.85 3.26
CA PHE A 45 -9.65 -2.44 3.27
C PHE A 45 -8.64 -2.14 2.17
N GLY A 46 -8.87 -1.08 1.39
CA GLY A 46 -7.89 -0.52 0.47
C GLY A 46 -7.19 0.69 1.07
N VAL A 47 -5.86 0.72 1.05
CA VAL A 47 -5.05 1.85 1.57
C VAL A 47 -4.18 2.44 0.47
N SER A 48 -4.20 3.76 0.34
CA SER A 48 -3.42 4.51 -0.63
C SER A 48 -2.88 5.80 -0.01
N PRO A 49 -1.66 6.25 -0.36
CA PRO A 49 -1.13 7.53 0.11
C PRO A 49 -1.84 8.74 -0.50
N GLY A 50 -2.71 8.54 -1.50
CA GLY A 50 -3.29 9.61 -2.32
C GLY A 50 -2.59 9.75 -3.68
N ALA A 51 -2.58 10.96 -4.23
CA ALA A 51 -2.08 11.22 -5.58
C ALA A 51 -0.55 11.38 -5.68
N MET A 52 0.14 11.51 -4.54
CA MET A 52 1.58 11.69 -4.46
C MET A 52 2.13 11.02 -3.21
N ASP A 53 3.40 10.60 -3.27
CA ASP A 53 4.16 10.15 -2.11
C ASP A 53 4.09 11.17 -0.97
N SER A 54 3.75 10.70 0.24
CA SER A 54 3.48 11.59 1.38
C SER A 54 4.74 12.36 1.79
N MET A 55 5.90 11.74 1.68
CA MET A 55 7.17 12.32 2.11
C MET A 55 7.62 13.39 1.11
N VAL A 56 7.54 13.09 -0.19
CA VAL A 56 7.83 14.06 -1.25
C VAL A 56 6.91 15.26 -1.18
N ASN A 57 5.66 15.09 -0.72
CA ASN A 57 4.72 16.18 -0.57
C ASN A 57 4.95 17.00 0.70
N ARG A 58 5.23 16.35 1.84
CA ARG A 58 5.48 17.03 3.12
C ARG A 58 6.85 17.70 3.20
N TYR A 59 7.86 17.18 2.52
CA TYR A 59 9.24 17.66 2.62
C TYR A 59 9.84 18.03 1.26
N THR A 60 10.59 19.13 1.24
CA THR A 60 11.47 19.50 0.13
C THR A 60 12.63 18.51 0.00
N ALA A 61 13.30 18.47 -1.16
CA ALA A 61 14.48 17.63 -1.37
C ALA A 61 15.58 17.85 -0.31
N ASN A 62 15.67 19.06 0.27
CA ASN A 62 16.59 19.39 1.35
C ASN A 62 16.05 19.06 2.76
N ARG A 63 15.04 18.18 2.88
CA ARG A 63 14.40 17.74 4.13
C ARG A 63 13.78 18.86 4.98
N ARG A 64 13.46 20.00 4.37
CA ARG A 64 12.64 21.04 5.03
C ARG A 64 11.17 20.76 4.81
N MET A 65 10.38 20.86 5.87
CA MET A 65 8.93 20.73 5.82
C MET A 65 8.32 21.84 4.95
N ARG A 66 7.35 21.50 4.11
CA ARG A 66 6.53 22.47 3.39
C ARG A 66 5.44 23.01 4.30
N SER A 67 5.09 24.28 4.12
CA SER A 67 3.99 24.93 4.84
C SER A 67 2.62 24.46 4.38
N GLU A 68 2.52 23.98 3.14
CA GLU A 68 1.27 23.62 2.47
C GLU A 68 1.30 22.18 1.94
N ASP A 69 0.16 21.50 2.00
CA ASP A 69 -0.08 20.21 1.33
C ASP A 69 -1.10 20.41 0.20
N ALA A 70 -0.62 20.52 -1.04
CA ALA A 70 -1.44 20.77 -2.23
C ALA A 70 -2.50 19.68 -2.53
N PHE A 71 -2.43 18.52 -1.87
CA PHE A 71 -3.37 17.41 -2.03
C PHE A 71 -4.33 17.26 -0.85
N SER A 72 -4.23 18.16 0.15
CA SER A 72 -5.15 18.25 1.28
C SER A 72 -6.18 19.36 1.08
N PRO A 73 -7.39 19.24 1.66
CA PRO A 73 -8.36 20.32 1.69
C PRO A 73 -7.74 21.61 2.25
N ASP A 74 -7.99 22.73 1.57
CA ASP A 74 -7.50 24.07 1.94
C ASP A 74 -5.97 24.14 2.12
N SER A 75 -5.22 23.28 1.43
CA SER A 75 -3.76 23.15 1.55
C SER A 75 -3.26 22.85 2.98
N ARG A 76 -4.13 22.36 3.86
CA ARG A 76 -3.82 22.13 5.27
C ARG A 76 -2.72 21.09 5.43
N HIS A 77 -1.72 21.43 6.24
CA HIS A 77 -0.70 20.47 6.67
C HIS A 77 -1.28 19.49 7.71
N ASP A 78 -0.55 18.39 7.94
CA ASP A 78 -0.86 17.41 9.00
C ASP A 78 -2.27 16.80 8.89
N MET A 79 -2.76 16.65 7.66
CA MET A 79 -4.00 15.93 7.35
C MET A 79 -3.74 14.46 6.98
N ARG A 80 -2.47 14.05 6.83
CA ARG A 80 -2.06 12.66 6.68
C ARG A 80 -0.68 12.44 7.34
N PRO A 81 -0.39 11.25 7.86
CA PRO A 81 0.90 10.95 8.46
C PRO A 81 1.96 10.81 7.37
N ASP A 82 3.22 10.79 7.82
CA ASP A 82 4.33 10.25 7.04
C ASP A 82 4.12 8.73 6.87
N TYR A 83 4.35 8.21 5.66
CA TYR A 83 4.14 6.80 5.31
C TYR A 83 2.71 6.29 5.63
N PRO A 84 1.66 6.92 5.09
CA PRO A 84 0.27 6.59 5.39
C PRO A 84 -0.08 5.13 5.12
N SER A 85 0.52 4.48 4.12
CA SER A 85 0.30 3.06 3.86
C SER A 85 0.73 2.18 5.03
N ILE A 86 1.75 2.59 5.79
CA ILE A 86 2.18 1.90 7.00
C ILE A 86 1.26 2.26 8.17
N VAL A 87 1.12 3.56 8.47
CA VAL A 87 0.40 4.04 9.66
C VAL A 87 -1.07 3.60 9.63
N TYR A 88 -1.76 3.82 8.51
CA TYR A 88 -3.17 3.46 8.40
C TYR A 88 -3.38 1.95 8.45
N THR A 89 -2.50 1.17 7.83
CA THR A 89 -2.58 -0.30 7.88
C THR A 89 -2.39 -0.83 9.29
N GLN A 90 -1.41 -0.32 10.04
CA GLN A 90 -1.19 -0.75 11.41
C GLN A 90 -2.40 -0.45 12.30
N ILE A 91 -3.04 0.71 12.12
CA ILE A 91 -4.28 1.06 12.80
C ILE A 91 -5.40 0.08 12.41
N LEU A 92 -5.59 -0.17 11.11
CA LEU A 92 -6.60 -1.09 10.61
C LEU A 92 -6.38 -2.52 11.12
N LYS A 93 -5.16 -3.04 11.09
CA LYS A 93 -4.81 -4.36 11.62
C LYS A 93 -4.97 -4.44 13.15
N LYS A 94 -4.83 -3.34 13.89
CA LYS A 94 -5.13 -3.29 15.32
C LYS A 94 -6.65 -3.36 15.59
N LEU A 95 -7.45 -2.68 14.78
CA LEU A 95 -8.91 -2.58 14.96
C LEU A 95 -9.67 -3.78 14.37
N PHE A 96 -9.14 -4.33 13.27
CA PHE A 96 -9.77 -5.34 12.43
C PHE A 96 -8.73 -6.37 11.95
N PRO A 97 -8.08 -7.12 12.86
CA PRO A 97 -6.91 -7.95 12.55
C PRO A 97 -7.16 -9.00 11.45
N ASP A 98 -8.38 -9.50 11.39
CA ASP A 98 -8.87 -10.54 10.48
C ASP A 98 -9.51 -10.00 9.19
N VAL A 99 -9.48 -8.68 8.94
CA VAL A 99 -9.86 -8.11 7.63
C VAL A 99 -8.61 -7.99 6.74
N PRO A 100 -8.67 -8.46 5.49
CA PRO A 100 -7.59 -8.23 4.54
C PRO A 100 -7.35 -6.73 4.27
N VAL A 101 -6.10 -6.33 4.20
CA VAL A 101 -5.67 -4.97 3.84
C VAL A 101 -4.81 -5.03 2.58
N ALA A 102 -5.27 -4.37 1.52
CA ALA A 102 -4.58 -4.24 0.25
C ALA A 102 -3.99 -2.82 0.12
N LEU A 103 -2.69 -2.73 -0.12
CA LEU A 103 -2.02 -1.47 -0.42
C LEU A 103 -2.06 -1.16 -1.91
N GLY A 104 -2.08 0.12 -2.26
CA GLY A 104 -1.95 0.58 -3.64
C GLY A 104 -1.44 2.00 -3.77
N GLY A 105 -1.31 2.45 -5.01
CA GLY A 105 -0.78 3.78 -5.33
C GLY A 105 0.75 3.85 -5.29
N ILE A 106 1.27 5.06 -5.47
CA ILE A 106 2.70 5.29 -5.74
C ILE A 106 3.61 4.84 -4.58
N GLU A 107 3.17 5.05 -3.33
CA GLU A 107 3.96 4.71 -2.15
C GLU A 107 4.21 3.20 -2.06
N ALA A 108 3.15 2.40 -2.17
CA ALA A 108 3.24 0.95 -2.10
C ALA A 108 3.94 0.38 -3.34
N SER A 109 3.64 0.91 -4.53
CA SER A 109 4.23 0.45 -5.79
C SER A 109 5.76 0.63 -5.79
N LEU A 110 6.27 1.79 -5.37
CA LEU A 110 7.72 2.05 -5.34
C LEU A 110 8.45 1.30 -4.22
N ARG A 111 7.73 0.91 -3.16
CA ARG A 111 8.29 0.25 -1.97
C ARG A 111 7.95 -1.25 -1.89
N ARG A 112 7.53 -1.85 -3.01
CA ARG A 112 7.09 -3.26 -3.10
C ARG A 112 8.23 -4.27 -3.00
N ILE A 113 9.46 -3.83 -3.26
CA ILE A 113 10.69 -4.59 -3.07
C ILE A 113 11.60 -3.88 -2.06
N SER A 114 12.76 -4.44 -1.77
CA SER A 114 13.80 -3.74 -1.01
C SER A 114 14.08 -2.39 -1.67
N HIS A 115 14.09 -1.32 -0.89
CA HIS A 115 14.24 0.04 -1.42
C HIS A 115 15.04 0.89 -0.45
N TYR A 116 15.74 1.89 -0.97
CA TYR A 116 16.42 2.87 -0.14
C TYR A 116 15.46 4.00 0.22
N ASP A 117 15.26 4.22 1.52
CA ASP A 117 14.46 5.32 2.02
C ASP A 117 15.33 6.56 2.17
N TYR A 118 15.14 7.52 1.28
CA TYR A 118 15.89 8.77 1.28
C TYR A 118 15.72 9.58 2.57
N TRP A 119 14.55 9.52 3.22
CA TRP A 119 14.25 10.34 4.40
C TRP A 119 14.86 9.75 5.66
N LYS A 120 14.91 8.42 5.74
CA LYS A 120 15.55 7.69 6.85
C LYS A 120 17.02 7.34 6.63
N ASP A 121 17.53 7.55 5.42
CA ASP A 121 18.92 7.22 5.03
C ASP A 121 19.27 5.75 5.31
N GLU A 122 18.36 4.84 4.97
CA GLU A 122 18.55 3.42 5.21
C GLU A 122 17.92 2.54 4.12
N LEU A 123 18.45 1.33 3.98
CA LEU A 123 17.82 0.32 3.13
C LEU A 123 16.68 -0.34 3.90
N ARG A 124 15.48 -0.28 3.32
CA ARG A 124 14.26 -0.89 3.83
C ARG A 124 13.93 -2.16 3.06
N LYS A 125 13.23 -3.07 3.73
CA LYS A 125 12.58 -4.23 3.10
C LYS A 125 11.33 -3.78 2.33
N CYS A 126 10.62 -4.73 1.73
CA CYS A 126 9.27 -4.49 1.21
C CYS A 126 8.38 -3.83 2.28
N ILE A 127 7.56 -2.86 1.88
CA ILE A 127 6.62 -2.15 2.77
C ILE A 127 5.62 -3.06 3.48
N LEU A 128 5.34 -4.26 2.95
CA LEU A 128 4.50 -5.25 3.63
C LEU A 128 5.10 -5.69 4.98
N CYS A 129 6.44 -5.75 5.08
CA CYS A 129 7.11 -6.11 6.33
C CYS A 129 6.89 -5.09 7.45
N ASP A 130 6.76 -3.81 7.11
CA ASP A 130 6.58 -2.73 8.08
C ASP A 130 5.10 -2.44 8.38
N SER A 131 4.27 -2.51 7.35
CA SER A 131 2.84 -2.20 7.44
C SER A 131 2.01 -3.33 8.06
N GLY A 132 2.39 -4.59 7.80
CA GLY A 132 1.56 -5.75 8.12
C GLY A 132 0.33 -5.89 7.22
N ALA A 133 0.30 -5.21 6.07
CA ALA A 133 -0.72 -5.44 5.05
C ALA A 133 -0.58 -6.83 4.44
N ASP A 134 -1.67 -7.34 3.88
CA ASP A 134 -1.70 -8.70 3.33
C ASP A 134 -1.18 -8.75 1.90
N LEU A 135 -1.40 -7.70 1.11
CA LEU A 135 -0.92 -7.63 -0.27
C LEU A 135 -0.76 -6.19 -0.79
N ILE A 136 -0.05 -6.04 -1.91
CA ILE A 136 0.02 -4.81 -2.72
C ILE A 136 -0.57 -5.09 -4.10
N LEU A 137 -1.42 -4.18 -4.58
CA LEU A 137 -1.76 -4.06 -5.99
C LEU A 137 -0.90 -2.93 -6.60
N TYR A 138 -0.08 -3.24 -7.60
CA TYR A 138 0.80 -2.25 -8.25
C TYR A 138 0.51 -2.10 -9.74
N GLY A 139 0.89 -0.95 -10.31
CA GLY A 139 0.58 -0.62 -11.69
C GLY A 139 -0.82 -0.02 -11.85
N MET A 140 -1.50 -0.37 -12.96
CA MET A 140 -2.84 0.14 -13.29
C MET A 140 -3.88 -0.61 -12.45
N GLY A 141 -4.35 0.04 -11.38
CA GLY A 141 -5.15 -0.59 -10.32
C GLY A 141 -6.59 -0.92 -10.69
N GLU A 142 -7.09 -0.40 -11.81
CA GLU A 142 -8.48 -0.47 -12.26
C GLU A 142 -8.95 -1.92 -12.44
N ARG A 143 -8.13 -2.74 -13.11
CA ARG A 143 -8.44 -4.14 -13.35
C ARG A 143 -8.21 -5.00 -12.11
N SER A 144 -7.05 -4.82 -11.47
CA SER A 144 -6.63 -5.65 -10.33
C SER A 144 -7.52 -5.45 -9.10
N ILE A 145 -8.05 -4.24 -8.85
CA ILE A 145 -8.96 -4.02 -7.72
C ILE A 145 -10.31 -4.72 -7.91
N VAL A 146 -10.83 -4.76 -9.15
CA VAL A 146 -12.07 -5.45 -9.48
C VAL A 146 -11.86 -6.97 -9.38
N GLU A 147 -10.75 -7.47 -9.91
CA GLU A 147 -10.39 -8.88 -9.83
C GLU A 147 -10.22 -9.33 -8.37
N LEU A 148 -9.58 -8.51 -7.53
CA LEU A 148 -9.47 -8.75 -6.09
C LEU A 148 -10.85 -8.77 -5.40
N ALA A 149 -11.71 -7.81 -5.72
CA ALA A 149 -13.05 -7.73 -5.15
C ALA A 149 -13.90 -8.96 -5.54
N ASN A 150 -13.83 -9.38 -6.80
CA ASN A 150 -14.50 -10.59 -7.30
C ASN A 150 -13.96 -11.84 -6.58
N ALA A 151 -12.64 -11.98 -6.48
CA ALA A 151 -12.01 -13.10 -5.78
C ALA A 151 -12.52 -13.24 -4.34
N PHE A 152 -12.52 -12.15 -3.56
CA PHE A 152 -13.06 -12.20 -2.20
C PHE A 152 -14.57 -12.40 -2.16
N ALA A 153 -15.33 -11.86 -3.11
CA ALA A 153 -16.78 -12.06 -3.19
C ALA A 153 -17.15 -13.51 -3.49
N GLU A 154 -16.32 -14.22 -4.26
CA GLU A 154 -16.41 -15.66 -4.55
C GLU A 154 -15.90 -16.54 -3.39
N GLY A 155 -15.40 -15.94 -2.30
CA GLY A 155 -14.89 -16.66 -1.14
C GLY A 155 -13.47 -17.20 -1.31
N LYS A 156 -12.69 -16.70 -2.28
CA LYS A 156 -11.27 -17.07 -2.40
C LYS A 156 -10.48 -16.59 -1.19
N THR A 157 -9.55 -17.43 -0.77
CA THR A 157 -8.59 -17.14 0.31
C THR A 157 -7.43 -16.28 -0.21
N LEU A 158 -6.69 -15.62 0.70
CA LEU A 158 -5.48 -14.86 0.34
C LEU A 158 -4.47 -15.71 -0.46
N SER A 159 -4.28 -16.98 -0.07
CA SER A 159 -3.38 -17.89 -0.79
C SER A 159 -3.77 -18.11 -2.25
N GLN A 160 -5.07 -18.10 -2.57
CA GLN A 160 -5.56 -18.23 -3.95
C GLN A 160 -5.45 -16.90 -4.73
N ILE A 161 -5.41 -15.77 -4.02
CA ILE A 161 -5.24 -14.44 -4.61
C ILE A 161 -3.77 -14.20 -5.00
N HIS A 162 -2.82 -14.89 -4.38
CA HIS A 162 -1.39 -14.76 -4.69
C HIS A 162 -1.04 -15.11 -6.14
N GLU A 163 -1.89 -15.85 -6.86
CA GLU A 163 -1.71 -16.18 -8.27
C GLU A 163 -2.22 -15.07 -9.23
N MET A 164 -2.87 -14.04 -8.70
CA MET A 164 -3.37 -12.92 -9.49
C MET A 164 -2.20 -12.08 -10.03
N PRO A 165 -2.21 -11.68 -11.31
CA PRO A 165 -1.18 -10.80 -11.85
C PRO A 165 -1.10 -9.47 -11.10
N GLN A 166 0.10 -8.89 -11.04
CA GLN A 166 0.36 -7.57 -10.43
C GLN A 166 0.02 -7.49 -8.93
N VAL A 167 0.13 -8.62 -8.23
CA VAL A 167 0.05 -8.72 -6.78
C VAL A 167 1.44 -8.92 -6.19
N VAL A 168 1.70 -8.29 -5.05
CA VAL A 168 2.84 -8.60 -4.19
C VAL A 168 2.31 -9.08 -2.84
N PHE A 169 2.88 -10.15 -2.34
CA PHE A 169 2.54 -10.73 -1.04
C PHE A 169 3.83 -11.14 -0.30
N TYR A 170 3.73 -11.29 1.01
CA TYR A 170 4.83 -11.75 1.85
C TYR A 170 4.50 -13.15 2.39
N CYS A 171 5.34 -14.13 2.09
CA CYS A 171 5.16 -15.51 2.53
C CYS A 171 6.50 -16.16 2.89
N LYS A 172 6.44 -17.34 3.50
CA LYS A 172 7.62 -18.19 3.64
C LYS A 172 7.98 -18.81 2.29
N GLU A 173 9.25 -19.16 2.11
CA GLU A 173 9.73 -19.83 0.90
C GLU A 173 8.94 -21.11 0.56
N SER A 174 8.58 -21.89 1.58
CA SER A 174 7.76 -23.11 1.44
C SER A 174 6.32 -22.86 0.98
N GLU A 175 5.86 -21.61 1.00
CA GLU A 175 4.50 -21.19 0.66
C GLU A 175 4.44 -20.46 -0.70
N ILE A 176 5.56 -20.36 -1.43
CA ILE A 176 5.60 -19.80 -2.77
C ILE A 176 4.74 -20.66 -3.70
N PRO A 177 3.70 -20.11 -4.35
CA PRO A 177 2.84 -20.88 -5.25
C PRO A 177 3.63 -21.49 -6.41
N GLY A 178 3.69 -22.83 -6.45
CA GLY A 178 4.45 -23.57 -7.45
C GLY A 178 5.98 -23.57 -7.25
N GLY A 179 6.49 -23.02 -6.14
CA GLY A 179 7.92 -22.88 -5.88
C GLY A 179 8.61 -21.91 -6.85
N PHE A 180 9.95 -21.89 -6.81
CA PHE A 180 10.75 -21.13 -7.78
C PHE A 180 10.69 -21.78 -9.16
N LYS A 181 10.50 -20.96 -10.19
CA LYS A 181 10.54 -21.34 -11.60
C LYS A 181 11.82 -20.84 -12.25
N ASP A 182 12.21 -21.46 -13.36
CA ASP A 182 13.43 -21.10 -14.08
C ASP A 182 13.40 -19.67 -14.66
N ASP A 183 12.21 -19.11 -14.88
CA ASP A 183 11.98 -17.74 -15.37
C ASP A 183 11.76 -16.70 -14.26
N ASP A 184 11.82 -17.11 -12.98
CA ASP A 184 11.70 -16.19 -11.86
C ASP A 184 12.96 -15.30 -11.72
N ILE A 185 12.71 -14.01 -11.48
CA ILE A 185 13.78 -13.07 -11.13
C ILE A 185 13.95 -13.05 -9.62
N ILE A 186 15.06 -13.63 -9.14
CA ILE A 186 15.42 -13.63 -7.72
C ILE A 186 16.27 -12.40 -7.42
N LEU A 187 15.74 -11.51 -6.58
CA LEU A 187 16.46 -10.32 -6.11
C LEU A 187 17.34 -10.64 -4.91
N THR A 188 18.44 -9.89 -4.75
CA THR A 188 19.38 -10.09 -3.63
C THR A 188 18.72 -9.75 -2.30
N ALA A 189 18.78 -10.69 -1.35
CA ALA A 189 18.18 -10.52 -0.03
C ALA A 189 18.69 -9.25 0.67
N THR A 190 17.78 -8.46 1.27
CA THR A 190 18.09 -7.16 1.91
C THR A 190 19.24 -7.21 2.92
N LYS A 191 19.43 -8.35 3.61
CA LYS A 191 20.53 -8.57 4.56
C LYS A 191 21.93 -8.60 3.89
N ASN A 192 21.98 -8.97 2.62
CA ASN A 192 23.22 -9.07 1.84
C ASN A 192 23.52 -7.80 1.03
N VAL A 193 22.61 -6.82 1.01
CA VAL A 193 22.76 -5.55 0.25
C VAL A 193 23.60 -4.52 1.02
N SER A 194 24.35 -4.94 2.05
CA SER A 194 25.25 -4.06 2.81
C SER A 194 26.69 -4.11 2.30
N THR A 195 27.05 -3.18 1.40
CA THR A 195 28.10 -2.15 1.61
C THR A 195 28.43 -1.39 0.32
N THR A 196 28.03 -1.90 -0.85
CA THR A 196 28.42 -1.32 -2.13
C THR A 196 27.25 -0.66 -2.87
N ARG A 197 27.50 0.48 -3.52
CA ARG A 197 26.50 1.17 -4.38
C ARG A 197 26.01 0.27 -5.53
N ARG A 198 26.80 -0.75 -5.91
CA ARG A 198 26.51 -1.72 -6.97
C ARG A 198 25.36 -2.66 -6.61
N ASP A 199 25.40 -3.26 -5.42
CA ASP A 199 24.35 -4.18 -4.91
C ASP A 199 22.99 -3.47 -4.73
N ARG A 200 23.02 -2.15 -4.54
CA ARG A 200 21.83 -1.30 -4.50
C ARG A 200 21.23 -1.07 -5.88
N ALA A 201 22.05 -1.01 -6.93
CA ALA A 201 21.61 -0.78 -8.31
C ALA A 201 21.05 -2.05 -8.98
N GLU A 202 21.54 -3.22 -8.58
CA GLU A 202 21.04 -4.52 -9.09
C GLU A 202 19.64 -4.89 -8.56
N ASN A 203 19.10 -4.13 -7.59
CA ASN A 203 17.77 -4.32 -7.02
C ASN A 203 16.74 -3.24 -7.46
N VAL A 204 17.05 -2.43 -8.47
CA VAL A 204 16.16 -1.35 -9.00
C VAL A 204 15.55 -1.75 -10.33
#